data_AF-A0A0B7KHW8-F1
#
_entry.id   AF-A0A0B7KHW8-F1
#
_cell.length_a   1.000
_cell.length_b   1.000
_cell.length_c   1.000
_cell.angle_alpha   90.00
_cell.angle_beta   90.00
_cell.angle_gamma   90.00
#
_symmetry.space_group_name_H-M   'P 1'
#
loop_
_entity.id
_entity.type
_entity.pdbx_description
1 polymer ?
#
loop_
_entity_poly.entity_id
_entity_poly.type
_entity_poly.pdbx_seq_one_letter_code
_entity_poly.pdbx_strand_id
1 'polypeptide(L)'
;MLSRSLLATVAALASLAAAQVTTDCNPMKEDCPNDPALGTSQFFNFNQTQNSKLWETHVGKVEWDADTGAKLVVAKQGDSPTLRTKFYIFGGRVELKLKAAPGAGIISSMMLLGDNLDEIDWEFIGSNTTHATTNFYGKGVEDFTKGGWHPMASPPQDDYHNYTVDWRKDRLDWYIDSQLVRTVVPGAETTSEGKDTFPQTPLRLSLGIWAGGDPRMPEGTRKWAGGDTDYNAGPYEMHVKSVFVEDYSSGKEYKFGDNSGSWDSIEVISGNSTALNAINEPPEEAEKSTSEKFNALPEGAKVGIYIGSGVAGFALIAAAAFYIWRQRSQGIREA
;
A
#
# COMPACT_ATOMS: atom_id res chain seq x y z
N MET A 1 16.03 57.01 -2.78
CA MET A 1 15.82 56.39 -1.46
C MET A 1 14.65 55.43 -1.61
N LEU A 2 14.92 54.14 -1.87
CA LEU A 2 14.74 53.00 -0.92
C LEU A 2 13.30 52.97 -0.36
N SER A 3 12.45 52.00 -0.73
CA SER A 3 12.51 50.57 -0.35
C SER A 3 11.69 49.75 -1.36
N ARG A 4 12.20 48.75 -2.09
CA ARG A 4 12.47 47.34 -1.73
C ARG A 4 11.43 46.67 -0.81
N SER A 5 10.93 45.54 -1.32
CA SER A 5 10.38 44.37 -0.61
C SER A 5 8.90 44.39 -0.26
N LEU A 6 8.09 43.68 -1.06
CA LEU A 6 7.26 42.57 -0.57
C LEU A 6 6.94 41.60 -1.73
N LEU A 7 7.97 40.85 -2.12
CA LEU A 7 7.83 39.57 -2.81
C LEU A 7 7.94 38.52 -1.69
N ALA A 8 6.85 37.85 -1.36
CA ALA A 8 6.77 36.51 -0.76
C ALA A 8 5.41 36.37 -0.07
N THR A 9 4.55 35.53 -0.63
CA THR A 9 3.67 34.54 0.05
C THR A 9 2.46 34.22 -0.84
N VAL A 10 2.69 33.55 -1.97
CA VAL A 10 1.66 32.73 -2.64
C VAL A 10 2.37 31.47 -3.13
N ALA A 11 2.79 30.61 -2.21
CA ALA A 11 3.46 29.34 -2.53
C ALA A 11 3.19 28.24 -1.49
N ALA A 12 2.00 28.25 -0.87
CA ALA A 12 1.66 27.27 0.18
C ALA A 12 0.20 26.79 0.12
N LEU A 13 -0.43 26.78 -1.06
CA LEU A 13 -1.82 26.30 -1.23
C LEU A 13 -1.97 25.20 -2.29
N ALA A 14 -0.86 24.66 -2.82
CA ALA A 14 -0.89 23.59 -3.82
C ALA A 14 -0.57 22.18 -3.26
N SER A 15 -0.36 22.02 -1.95
CA SER A 15 0.33 20.85 -1.39
C SER A 15 -0.55 19.86 -0.61
N LEU A 16 -1.87 19.88 -0.73
CA LEU A 16 -2.75 19.01 0.09
C LEU A 16 -3.71 18.11 -0.69
N ALA A 17 -3.70 18.14 -2.02
CA ALA A 17 -4.31 17.08 -2.85
C ALA A 17 -3.26 16.10 -3.42
N ALA A 18 -1.97 16.42 -3.29
CA ALA A 18 -0.84 15.66 -3.83
C ALA A 18 -0.40 14.47 -2.96
N ALA A 19 -1.20 14.05 -1.97
CA ALA A 19 -0.76 13.05 -0.98
C ALA A 19 -0.83 11.59 -1.48
N GLN A 20 -1.44 11.32 -2.63
CA GLN A 20 -1.55 9.95 -3.17
C GLN A 20 -0.53 9.60 -4.25
N VAL A 21 -0.12 10.57 -5.08
CA VAL A 21 0.67 10.30 -6.28
C VAL A 21 2.00 11.06 -6.19
N THR A 22 2.95 10.50 -5.45
CA THR A 22 4.31 11.02 -5.38
C THR A 22 5.33 9.95 -5.71
N THR A 23 6.45 10.39 -6.26
CA THR A 23 7.64 9.57 -6.44
C THR A 23 8.80 10.24 -5.70
N ASP A 24 9.66 9.42 -5.09
CA ASP A 24 10.88 9.90 -4.46
C ASP A 24 11.96 10.23 -5.50
N CYS A 25 11.88 9.60 -6.68
CA CYS A 25 12.81 9.80 -7.78
C CYS A 25 12.05 9.67 -9.11
N ASN A 26 12.09 10.69 -9.96
CA ASN A 26 11.43 10.64 -11.26
C ASN A 26 12.45 10.39 -12.38
N PRO A 27 12.46 9.21 -13.03
CA PRO A 27 13.48 8.84 -14.02
C PRO A 27 13.43 9.65 -15.32
N MET A 28 12.37 10.45 -15.54
CA MET A 28 12.33 11.42 -16.63
C MET A 28 13.06 12.73 -16.30
N LYS A 29 13.45 12.94 -15.04
CA LYS A 29 14.03 14.19 -14.54
C LYS A 29 15.43 14.00 -13.96
N GLU A 30 15.75 12.81 -13.46
CA GLU A 30 17.02 12.51 -12.81
C GLU A 30 17.37 11.01 -12.91
N ASP A 31 18.58 10.65 -12.51
CA ASP A 31 19.03 9.25 -12.48
C ASP A 31 18.46 8.54 -11.23
N CYS A 32 17.64 7.51 -11.46
CA CYS A 32 17.00 6.74 -10.40
C CYS A 32 17.58 5.33 -10.26
N PRO A 33 17.47 4.71 -9.07
CA PRO A 33 17.69 3.28 -8.91
C PRO A 33 16.79 2.47 -9.86
N ASN A 34 17.22 1.27 -10.23
CA ASN A 34 16.37 0.37 -11.00
C ASN A 34 15.20 -0.12 -10.15
N ASP A 35 14.04 -0.28 -10.79
CA ASP A 35 12.84 -0.79 -10.14
C ASP A 35 12.96 -2.30 -9.93
N PRO A 36 12.83 -2.84 -8.70
CA PRO A 36 12.85 -4.27 -8.48
C PRO A 36 11.62 -4.94 -9.14
N ALA A 37 11.84 -5.93 -9.98
CA ALA A 37 10.76 -6.62 -10.70
C ALA A 37 10.08 -7.69 -9.85
N LEU A 38 8.85 -8.05 -10.19
CA LEU A 38 8.26 -9.31 -9.76
C LEU A 38 8.91 -10.47 -10.51
N GLY A 39 8.98 -10.38 -11.85
CA GLY A 39 9.63 -11.37 -12.73
C GLY A 39 8.92 -12.73 -12.81
N THR A 40 7.67 -12.82 -12.35
CA THR A 40 6.89 -14.06 -12.29
C THR A 40 5.39 -13.77 -12.10
N SER A 41 4.59 -14.83 -11.87
CA SER A 41 3.23 -14.70 -11.35
C SER A 41 3.15 -15.16 -9.90
N GLN A 42 2.31 -14.50 -9.12
CA GLN A 42 2.12 -14.82 -7.70
C GLN A 42 0.67 -14.58 -7.28
N PHE A 43 0.11 -15.58 -6.58
CA PHE A 43 -1.16 -15.44 -5.88
C PHE A 43 -0.90 -15.12 -4.41
N PHE A 44 -1.48 -14.03 -3.93
CA PHE A 44 -1.42 -13.59 -2.54
C PHE A 44 -2.80 -13.79 -1.90
N ASN A 45 -2.88 -14.69 -0.93
CA ASN A 45 -4.05 -14.84 -0.08
C ASN A 45 -3.88 -13.96 1.17
N PHE A 46 -4.82 -13.06 1.42
CA PHE A 46 -4.73 -12.07 2.51
C PHE A 46 -5.41 -12.52 3.81
N ASN A 47 -5.63 -13.83 3.99
CA ASN A 47 -6.11 -14.42 5.25
C ASN A 47 -5.08 -14.37 6.40
N GLN A 48 -3.87 -13.89 6.13
CA GLN A 48 -2.79 -13.70 7.10
C GLN A 48 -1.87 -12.56 6.66
N THR A 49 -1.03 -12.08 7.57
CA THR A 49 0.01 -11.09 7.26
C THR A 49 0.89 -11.55 6.10
N GLN A 50 1.17 -10.63 5.18
CA GLN A 50 1.99 -10.92 4.00
C GLN A 50 3.49 -10.84 4.27
N ASN A 51 4.27 -11.53 3.43
CA ASN A 51 5.73 -11.49 3.47
C ASN A 51 6.22 -10.04 3.34
N SER A 52 6.92 -9.55 4.37
CA SER A 52 7.42 -8.18 4.46
C SER A 52 8.54 -7.87 3.46
N LYS A 53 9.10 -8.88 2.78
CA LYS A 53 10.01 -8.70 1.64
C LYS A 53 9.26 -8.34 0.35
N LEU A 54 7.97 -8.66 0.26
CA LEU A 54 7.12 -8.44 -0.92
C LEU A 54 6.19 -7.25 -0.75
N TRP A 55 5.74 -6.99 0.48
CA TRP A 55 4.75 -5.97 0.80
C TRP A 55 5.27 -5.03 1.89
N GLU A 56 4.78 -3.80 1.86
CA GLU A 56 4.93 -2.84 2.95
C GLU A 56 3.59 -2.19 3.29
N THR A 57 3.41 -1.88 4.57
CA THR A 57 2.37 -0.95 4.99
C THR A 57 2.91 0.47 4.79
N HIS A 58 2.63 1.05 3.63
CA HIS A 58 3.15 2.35 3.23
C HIS A 58 2.63 3.49 4.11
N VAL A 59 1.33 3.46 4.43
CA VAL A 59 0.67 4.41 5.32
C VAL A 59 -0.28 3.66 6.25
N GLY A 60 -0.41 4.13 7.49
CA GLY A 60 -1.35 3.60 8.47
C GLY A 60 -1.03 2.16 8.88
N LYS A 61 -2.05 1.43 9.35
CA LYS A 61 -1.97 0.02 9.71
C LYS A 61 -2.93 -0.76 8.82
N VAL A 62 -2.52 -1.97 8.44
CA VAL A 62 -3.39 -2.96 7.81
C VAL A 62 -3.65 -4.07 8.83
N GLU A 63 -4.92 -4.40 9.01
CA GLU A 63 -5.35 -5.52 9.85
C GLU A 63 -5.60 -6.74 8.97
N TRP A 64 -5.44 -7.94 9.53
CA TRP A 64 -5.56 -9.18 8.78
C TRP A 64 -6.57 -10.07 9.47
N ASP A 65 -7.54 -10.55 8.71
CA ASP A 65 -8.60 -11.43 9.18
C ASP A 65 -8.67 -12.67 8.28
N ALA A 66 -8.85 -13.84 8.89
CA ALA A 66 -8.76 -15.11 8.17
C ALA A 66 -9.88 -15.28 7.13
N ASP A 67 -11.05 -14.67 7.36
CA ASP A 67 -12.25 -14.86 6.54
C ASP A 67 -12.45 -13.72 5.53
N THR A 68 -12.15 -12.49 5.96
CA THR A 68 -12.38 -11.24 5.22
C THR A 68 -11.12 -10.64 4.59
N GLY A 69 -9.93 -11.17 4.92
CA GLY A 69 -8.67 -10.78 4.31
C GLY A 69 -8.02 -9.55 4.94
N ALA A 70 -7.31 -8.76 4.14
CA ALA A 70 -6.74 -7.49 4.57
C ALA A 70 -7.86 -6.47 4.80
N LYS A 71 -7.87 -5.87 5.99
CA LYS A 71 -8.81 -4.85 6.41
C LYS A 71 -8.07 -3.53 6.57
N LEU A 72 -8.48 -2.54 5.77
CA LEU A 72 -7.98 -1.17 5.80
C LEU A 72 -9.10 -0.27 6.29
N VAL A 73 -8.81 0.64 7.23
CA VAL A 73 -9.84 1.37 7.97
C VAL A 73 -9.62 2.88 7.98
N VAL A 74 -10.65 3.64 7.64
CA VAL A 74 -10.76 5.07 7.94
C VAL A 74 -11.67 5.24 9.15
N ALA A 75 -11.10 5.51 10.32
CA ALA A 75 -11.84 5.71 11.56
C ALA A 75 -11.92 7.19 11.98
N LYS A 76 -10.94 8.00 11.56
CA LYS A 76 -10.87 9.42 11.88
C LYS A 76 -10.21 10.21 10.75
N GLN A 77 -10.35 11.53 10.84
CA GLN A 77 -9.72 12.45 9.89
C GLN A 77 -8.22 12.20 9.77
N GLY A 78 -7.75 12.06 8.52
CA GLY A 78 -6.35 11.79 8.20
C GLY A 78 -5.92 10.33 8.21
N ASP A 79 -6.82 9.39 8.53
CA ASP A 79 -6.56 7.98 8.23
C ASP A 79 -6.57 7.77 6.70
N SER A 80 -5.51 7.14 6.19
CA SER A 80 -5.39 6.74 4.79
C SER A 80 -4.53 5.48 4.65
N PRO A 81 -4.89 4.36 5.29
CA PRO A 81 -4.05 3.17 5.28
C PRO A 81 -3.86 2.63 3.86
N THR A 82 -2.60 2.30 3.54
CA THR A 82 -2.18 1.85 2.20
C THR A 82 -1.19 0.70 2.32
N LEU A 83 -1.51 -0.43 1.68
CA LEU A 83 -0.63 -1.58 1.48
C LEU A 83 0.00 -1.47 0.09
N ARG A 84 1.32 -1.65 -0.04
CA ARG A 84 2.03 -1.48 -1.31
C ARG A 84 3.01 -2.62 -1.59
N THR A 85 3.13 -3.03 -2.85
CA THR A 85 4.16 -3.98 -3.27
C THR A 85 5.52 -3.31 -3.28
N LYS A 86 6.55 -4.05 -2.84
CA LYS A 86 7.95 -3.63 -2.94
C LYS A 86 8.57 -3.89 -4.30
N PHE A 87 7.85 -4.63 -5.16
CA PHE A 87 8.21 -4.92 -6.53
C PHE A 87 7.27 -4.20 -7.50
N TYR A 88 7.74 -4.05 -8.73
CA TYR A 88 7.04 -3.52 -9.88
C TYR A 88 6.73 -4.67 -10.87
N ILE A 89 5.79 -4.42 -11.78
CA ILE A 89 5.53 -5.25 -12.95
C ILE A 89 5.70 -4.39 -14.22
N PHE A 90 6.04 -5.01 -15.35
CA PHE A 90 6.16 -4.30 -16.63
C PHE A 90 5.35 -4.98 -17.73
N GLY A 91 4.18 -4.40 -18.02
CA GLY A 91 3.03 -5.16 -18.46
C GLY A 91 2.58 -6.14 -17.38
N GLY A 92 1.42 -6.75 -17.59
CA GLY A 92 0.97 -7.81 -16.71
C GLY A 92 -0.51 -7.82 -16.47
N ARG A 93 -0.89 -8.63 -15.50
CA ARG A 93 -2.27 -8.80 -15.07
C ARG A 93 -2.35 -8.70 -13.56
N VAL A 94 -3.30 -7.90 -13.07
CA VAL A 94 -3.61 -7.81 -11.65
C VAL A 94 -5.08 -8.14 -11.46
N GLU A 95 -5.38 -9.20 -10.71
CA GLU A 95 -6.73 -9.55 -10.29
C GLU A 95 -6.89 -9.35 -8.79
N LEU A 96 -7.93 -8.63 -8.39
CA LEU A 96 -8.16 -8.20 -7.02
C LEU A 96 -9.55 -8.64 -6.58
N LYS A 97 -9.62 -9.47 -5.55
CA LYS A 97 -10.88 -9.79 -4.88
C LYS A 97 -11.13 -8.81 -3.75
N LEU A 98 -11.94 -7.79 -4.00
CA LEU A 98 -12.14 -6.63 -3.11
C LEU A 98 -13.61 -6.39 -2.81
N LYS A 99 -13.89 -5.95 -1.58
CA LYS A 99 -15.14 -5.34 -1.15
C LYS A 99 -14.85 -3.91 -0.70
N ALA A 100 -15.46 -2.94 -1.36
CA ALA A 100 -15.21 -1.52 -1.14
C ALA A 100 -15.84 -1.04 0.18
N ALA A 101 -15.30 0.05 0.73
CA ALA A 101 -15.89 0.70 1.89
C ALA A 101 -17.13 1.52 1.51
N PRO A 102 -18.20 1.51 2.32
CA PRO A 102 -19.31 2.44 2.18
C PRO A 102 -18.96 3.81 2.78
N GLY A 103 -19.84 4.79 2.56
CA GLY A 103 -19.81 6.09 3.23
C GLY A 103 -19.56 7.25 2.27
N ALA A 104 -20.22 8.37 2.52
CA ALA A 104 -20.01 9.59 1.74
C ALA A 104 -18.57 10.07 1.88
N GLY A 105 -17.94 10.42 0.74
CA GLY A 105 -16.56 10.91 0.73
C GLY A 105 -15.49 9.84 0.95
N ILE A 106 -15.86 8.58 1.21
CA ILE A 106 -14.91 7.49 1.39
C ILE A 106 -14.57 6.87 0.05
N ILE A 107 -13.29 6.67 -0.19
CA ILE A 107 -12.77 6.11 -1.43
C ILE A 107 -11.97 4.85 -1.09
N SER A 108 -12.28 3.75 -1.77
CA SER A 108 -11.42 2.56 -1.82
C SER A 108 -10.71 2.52 -3.16
N SER A 109 -9.41 2.25 -3.15
CA SER A 109 -8.54 2.40 -4.31
C SER A 109 -7.65 1.16 -4.51
N MET A 110 -7.52 0.74 -5.77
CA MET A 110 -6.39 -0.02 -6.25
C MET A 110 -5.69 0.83 -7.30
N MET A 111 -4.39 1.03 -7.12
CA MET A 111 -3.58 1.89 -7.98
C MET A 111 -2.30 1.17 -8.36
N LEU A 112 -2.01 1.12 -9.65
CA LEU A 112 -0.70 0.79 -10.18
C LEU A 112 0.00 2.11 -10.49
N LEU A 113 1.12 2.39 -9.82
CA LEU A 113 1.84 3.66 -9.98
C LEU A 113 3.32 3.40 -10.31
N GLY A 114 3.82 4.10 -11.33
CA GLY A 114 5.23 4.09 -11.73
C GLY A 114 5.99 5.29 -11.19
N ASP A 115 7.31 5.19 -11.20
CA ASP A 115 8.20 6.26 -10.70
C ASP A 115 8.19 7.51 -11.60
N ASN A 116 7.77 7.38 -12.86
CA ASN A 116 7.51 8.51 -13.74
C ASN A 116 6.10 9.12 -13.56
N LEU A 117 5.27 8.54 -12.67
CA LEU A 117 3.85 8.85 -12.45
C LEU A 117 2.91 8.42 -13.60
N ASP A 118 3.25 7.36 -14.31
CA ASP A 118 2.23 6.56 -15.02
C ASP A 118 1.35 5.84 -14.00
N GLU A 119 0.03 5.82 -14.24
CA GLU A 119 -0.97 5.43 -13.25
C GLU A 119 -2.12 4.63 -13.89
N ILE A 120 -2.61 3.59 -13.20
CA ILE A 120 -3.81 2.81 -13.58
C ILE A 120 -4.61 2.50 -12.32
N ASP A 121 -5.90 2.84 -12.34
CA ASP A 121 -6.72 2.81 -11.12
C ASP A 121 -8.03 2.05 -11.28
N TRP A 122 -8.42 1.44 -10.16
CA TRP A 122 -9.80 1.24 -9.77
C TRP A 122 -10.12 2.14 -8.57
N GLU A 123 -11.18 2.94 -8.69
CA GLU A 123 -11.66 3.82 -7.63
C GLU A 123 -13.13 3.49 -7.33
N PHE A 124 -13.43 3.28 -6.04
CA PHE A 124 -14.77 2.98 -5.55
C PHE A 124 -15.23 4.08 -4.60
N ILE A 125 -16.25 4.80 -5.02
CA ILE A 125 -16.85 5.88 -4.23
C ILE A 125 -17.89 5.27 -3.27
N GLY A 126 -17.69 5.43 -1.97
CA GLY A 126 -18.49 4.77 -0.93
C GLY A 126 -19.97 5.15 -0.91
N SER A 127 -20.35 6.30 -1.49
CA SER A 127 -21.74 6.69 -1.70
C SER A 127 -22.33 6.21 -3.03
N ASN A 128 -21.51 5.68 -3.95
CA ASN A 128 -21.97 5.12 -5.20
C ASN A 128 -22.08 3.60 -5.11
N THR A 129 -23.32 3.12 -4.95
CA THR A 129 -23.65 1.69 -4.87
C THR A 129 -23.94 1.05 -6.22
N THR A 130 -23.71 1.77 -7.33
CA THR A 130 -24.15 1.34 -8.67
C THR A 130 -23.02 1.20 -9.67
N HIS A 131 -21.85 1.80 -9.40
CA HIS A 131 -20.72 1.77 -10.34
C HIS A 131 -19.38 1.53 -9.64
N ALA A 132 -18.47 0.87 -10.35
CA ALA A 132 -17.04 0.95 -10.12
C ALA A 132 -16.44 1.95 -11.12
N THR A 133 -15.39 2.68 -10.73
CA THR A 133 -14.75 3.64 -11.64
C THR A 133 -13.33 3.24 -11.97
N THR A 134 -12.88 3.56 -13.19
CA THR A 134 -11.51 3.31 -13.62
C THR A 134 -10.86 4.59 -14.09
N ASN A 135 -9.56 4.70 -13.90
CA ASN A 135 -8.79 5.82 -14.38
C ASN A 135 -7.40 5.40 -14.83
N PHE A 136 -6.73 6.30 -15.55
CA PHE A 136 -5.33 6.16 -15.87
C PHE A 136 -4.73 7.54 -16.13
N TYR A 137 -3.45 7.69 -15.81
CA TYR A 137 -2.67 8.87 -16.11
C TYR A 137 -1.32 8.49 -16.71
N GLY A 138 -0.80 9.38 -17.55
CA GLY A 138 0.52 9.20 -18.14
C GLY A 138 1.44 10.30 -17.65
N LYS A 139 2.61 9.92 -17.12
CA LYS A 139 3.71 10.84 -16.80
C LYS A 139 3.30 11.98 -15.86
N GLY A 140 2.37 11.69 -14.94
CA GLY A 140 1.84 12.65 -13.96
C GLY A 140 0.92 13.73 -14.54
N VAL A 141 0.41 13.53 -15.75
CA VAL A 141 -0.56 14.45 -16.35
C VAL A 141 -1.98 14.00 -16.00
N GLU A 142 -2.55 14.66 -14.99
CA GLU A 142 -3.92 14.44 -14.56
C GLU A 142 -4.93 15.00 -15.57
N ASP A 143 -5.86 14.17 -16.01
CA ASP A 143 -7.06 14.55 -16.76
C ASP A 143 -8.30 13.84 -16.21
N PHE A 144 -9.04 14.54 -15.35
CA PHE A 144 -10.22 14.00 -14.67
C PHE A 144 -11.42 13.72 -15.59
N THR A 145 -11.34 14.07 -16.88
CA THR A 145 -12.40 13.76 -17.85
C THR A 145 -12.31 12.33 -18.40
N LYS A 146 -11.18 11.64 -18.17
CA LYS A 146 -10.89 10.30 -18.68
C LYS A 146 -11.34 9.17 -17.77
N GLY A 147 -12.04 9.47 -16.67
CA GLY A 147 -12.62 8.47 -15.78
C GLY A 147 -13.70 7.63 -16.48
N GLY A 148 -13.64 6.31 -16.33
CA GLY A 148 -14.67 5.37 -16.78
C GLY A 148 -15.62 5.02 -15.64
N TRP A 149 -16.92 4.93 -15.92
CA TRP A 149 -17.94 4.55 -14.94
C TRP A 149 -18.63 3.27 -15.41
N HIS A 150 -18.49 2.20 -14.63
CA HIS A 150 -18.90 0.86 -15.04
C HIS A 150 -20.02 0.36 -14.14
N PRO A 151 -21.22 0.10 -14.70
CA PRO A 151 -22.35 -0.35 -13.90
C PRO A 151 -22.08 -1.73 -13.29
N MET A 152 -22.51 -1.89 -12.05
CA MET A 152 -22.35 -3.13 -11.28
C MET A 152 -23.71 -3.83 -11.12
N ALA A 153 -23.71 -5.16 -11.15
CA ALA A 153 -24.91 -5.96 -10.89
C ALA A 153 -25.33 -5.93 -9.41
N SER A 154 -24.37 -5.73 -8.50
CA SER A 154 -24.56 -5.52 -7.07
C SER A 154 -23.58 -4.44 -6.57
N PRO A 155 -23.90 -3.72 -5.48
CA PRO A 155 -23.02 -2.68 -4.96
C PRO A 155 -21.60 -3.20 -4.66
N PRO A 156 -20.53 -2.46 -5.04
CA PRO A 156 -19.15 -2.80 -4.66
C PRO A 156 -18.91 -2.97 -3.16
N GLN A 157 -19.81 -2.42 -2.34
CA GLN A 157 -19.73 -2.41 -0.88
C GLN A 157 -20.39 -3.63 -0.22
N ASP A 158 -21.26 -4.36 -0.94
CA ASP A 158 -22.08 -5.42 -0.36
C ASP A 158 -21.34 -6.77 -0.32
N ASP A 159 -20.56 -7.11 -1.34
CA ASP A 159 -19.80 -8.36 -1.44
C ASP A 159 -18.46 -8.18 -2.18
N TYR A 160 -17.64 -9.22 -2.18
CA TYR A 160 -16.39 -9.26 -2.92
C TYR A 160 -16.62 -9.48 -4.41
N HIS A 161 -16.09 -8.58 -5.22
CA HIS A 161 -16.02 -8.69 -6.66
C HIS A 161 -14.58 -8.91 -7.13
N ASN A 162 -14.41 -9.49 -8.31
CA ASN A 162 -13.09 -9.61 -8.95
C ASN A 162 -12.87 -8.44 -9.90
N TYR A 163 -11.96 -7.53 -9.53
CA TYR A 163 -11.54 -6.41 -10.36
C TYR A 163 -10.21 -6.75 -11.01
N THR A 164 -10.16 -6.70 -12.34
CA THR A 164 -8.95 -7.06 -13.08
C THR A 164 -8.46 -5.92 -13.94
N VAL A 165 -7.15 -5.78 -14.02
CA VAL A 165 -6.44 -5.01 -15.04
C VAL A 165 -5.57 -5.98 -15.84
N ASP A 166 -5.67 -6.00 -17.17
CA ASP A 166 -4.69 -6.61 -18.09
C ASP A 166 -4.03 -5.48 -18.89
N TRP A 167 -2.76 -5.23 -18.59
CA TRP A 167 -1.98 -4.11 -19.11
C TRP A 167 -0.87 -4.62 -20.03
N ARG A 168 -0.88 -4.11 -21.26
CA ARG A 168 0.05 -4.48 -22.32
C ARG A 168 0.53 -3.23 -23.04
N LYS A 169 1.59 -3.38 -23.82
CA LYS A 169 2.13 -2.30 -24.66
C LYS A 169 1.07 -1.69 -25.59
N ASP A 170 0.15 -2.50 -26.09
CA ASP A 170 -0.81 -2.14 -27.13
C ASP A 170 -2.23 -1.90 -26.61
N ARG A 171 -2.54 -2.26 -25.37
CA ARG A 171 -3.86 -2.06 -24.76
C ARG A 171 -3.85 -2.17 -23.24
N LEU A 172 -4.86 -1.57 -22.64
CA LEU A 172 -5.17 -1.63 -21.22
C LEU A 172 -6.65 -2.00 -21.06
N ASP A 173 -6.89 -3.17 -20.49
CA ASP A 173 -8.22 -3.74 -20.34
C ASP A 173 -8.60 -3.83 -18.86
N TRP A 174 -9.84 -3.44 -18.54
CA TRP A 174 -10.42 -3.58 -17.20
C TRP A 174 -11.58 -4.56 -17.22
N TYR A 175 -11.63 -5.43 -16.21
CA TYR A 175 -12.70 -6.41 -16.05
C TYR A 175 -13.34 -6.33 -14.67
N ILE A 176 -14.64 -6.61 -14.62
CA ILE A 176 -15.43 -6.81 -13.39
C ILE A 176 -16.04 -8.20 -13.49
N ASP A 177 -15.75 -9.08 -12.53
CA ASP A 177 -16.25 -10.46 -12.49
C ASP A 177 -16.06 -11.18 -13.84
N SER A 178 -14.85 -11.04 -14.39
CA SER A 178 -14.42 -11.57 -15.70
C SER A 178 -15.11 -10.96 -16.93
N GLN A 179 -15.99 -9.97 -16.78
CA GLN A 179 -16.56 -9.21 -17.90
C GLN A 179 -15.68 -8.02 -18.25
N LEU A 180 -15.27 -7.89 -19.51
CA LEU A 180 -14.53 -6.72 -20.01
C LEU A 180 -15.45 -5.50 -19.98
N VAL A 181 -15.07 -4.45 -19.26
CA VAL A 181 -15.87 -3.22 -19.13
C VAL A 181 -15.20 -2.00 -19.78
N ARG A 182 -13.88 -2.03 -19.99
CA ARG A 182 -13.16 -0.95 -20.64
C ARG A 182 -11.90 -1.45 -21.35
N THR A 183 -11.62 -0.88 -22.51
CA THR A 183 -10.34 -0.99 -23.21
C THR A 183 -9.84 0.41 -23.55
N VAL A 184 -8.56 0.68 -23.30
CA VAL A 184 -7.84 1.87 -23.74
C VAL A 184 -6.64 1.41 -24.58
N VAL A 185 -6.32 2.12 -25.65
CA VAL A 185 -5.16 1.85 -26.51
C VAL A 185 -4.23 3.06 -26.55
N PRO A 186 -2.91 2.88 -26.79
CA PRO A 186 -1.96 3.98 -26.92
C PRO A 186 -2.41 5.03 -27.93
N GLY A 187 -2.26 6.31 -27.56
CA GLY A 187 -2.64 7.44 -28.40
C GLY A 187 -4.16 7.68 -28.56
N ALA A 188 -5.02 6.84 -27.97
CA ALA A 188 -6.46 7.13 -27.90
C ALA A 188 -6.74 8.42 -27.11
N GLU A 189 -5.90 8.67 -26.11
CA GLU A 189 -5.98 9.83 -25.23
C GLU A 189 -4.61 10.51 -25.16
N THR A 190 -4.59 11.80 -25.47
CA THR A 190 -3.35 12.60 -25.47
C THR A 190 -3.50 13.83 -24.58
N THR A 191 -2.38 14.45 -24.21
CA THR A 191 -2.39 15.79 -23.62
C THR A 191 -2.80 16.84 -24.67
N SER A 192 -3.05 18.08 -24.25
CA SER A 192 -3.26 19.21 -25.18
C SER A 192 -2.10 19.43 -26.16
N GLU A 193 -0.92 18.88 -25.86
CA GLU A 193 0.29 18.95 -26.68
C GLU A 193 0.46 17.71 -27.59
N GLY A 194 -0.51 16.79 -27.59
CA GLY A 194 -0.48 15.57 -28.41
C GLY A 194 0.43 14.46 -27.86
N LYS A 195 0.88 14.55 -26.60
CA LYS A 195 1.67 13.48 -25.96
C LYS A 195 0.76 12.36 -25.48
N ASP A 196 1.16 11.13 -25.71
CA ASP A 196 0.42 9.95 -25.26
C ASP A 196 0.37 9.90 -23.72
N THR A 197 -0.84 9.67 -23.20
CA THR A 197 -1.11 9.53 -21.75
C THR A 197 -1.28 8.07 -21.33
N PHE A 198 -1.06 7.13 -22.26
CA PHE A 198 -1.07 5.71 -21.95
C PHE A 198 0.07 5.34 -20.98
N PRO A 199 -0.20 4.55 -19.91
CA PRO A 199 0.81 4.05 -18.98
C PRO A 199 1.78 3.09 -19.67
N GLN A 200 3.08 3.40 -19.61
CA GLN A 200 4.10 2.77 -20.46
C GLN A 200 5.35 2.31 -19.72
N THR A 201 5.38 2.44 -18.40
CA THR A 201 6.59 2.18 -17.59
C THR A 201 6.26 1.28 -16.41
N PRO A 202 7.25 0.63 -15.76
CA PRO A 202 7.00 -0.29 -14.68
C PRO A 202 6.13 0.31 -13.58
N LEU A 203 5.15 -0.45 -13.10
CA LEU A 203 4.19 0.00 -12.08
C LEU A 203 4.22 -0.92 -10.88
N ARG A 204 4.07 -0.36 -9.68
CA ARG A 204 3.86 -1.12 -8.43
C ARG A 204 2.44 -0.95 -7.93
N LEU A 205 1.93 -1.97 -7.26
CA LEU A 205 0.55 -2.02 -6.77
C LEU A 205 0.44 -1.38 -5.38
N SER A 206 -0.52 -0.47 -5.23
CA SER A 206 -0.99 0.07 -3.97
C SER A 206 -2.48 -0.23 -3.78
N LEU A 207 -2.86 -0.64 -2.58
CA LEU A 207 -4.23 -0.89 -2.16
C LEU A 207 -4.51 0.00 -0.96
N GLY A 208 -5.51 0.87 -1.03
CA GLY A 208 -5.72 1.88 0.00
C GLY A 208 -7.17 2.32 0.14
N ILE A 209 -7.48 2.86 1.30
CA ILE A 209 -8.75 3.53 1.59
C ILE A 209 -8.45 4.90 2.19
N TRP A 210 -9.20 5.92 1.80
CA TRP A 210 -8.99 7.30 2.23
C TRP A 210 -10.28 8.12 2.15
N ALA A 211 -10.28 9.29 2.79
CA ALA A 211 -11.41 10.20 2.81
C ALA A 211 -11.23 11.34 1.79
N GLY A 212 -11.68 11.14 0.55
CA GLY A 212 -11.75 12.20 -0.46
C GLY A 212 -12.73 13.33 -0.08
N GLY A 213 -13.70 13.02 0.80
CA GLY A 213 -14.61 13.97 1.44
C GLY A 213 -14.07 14.68 2.68
N ASP A 214 -12.78 14.52 3.02
CA ASP A 214 -12.18 15.22 4.16
C ASP A 214 -12.24 16.74 3.95
N PRO A 215 -12.69 17.55 4.94
CA PRO A 215 -12.76 19.01 4.83
C PRO A 215 -11.46 19.72 4.42
N ARG A 216 -10.30 19.06 4.57
CA ARG A 216 -8.99 19.57 4.13
C ARG A 216 -8.76 19.42 2.62
N MET A 217 -9.55 18.59 1.94
CA MET A 217 -9.45 18.35 0.50
C MET A 217 -10.11 19.47 -0.31
N PRO A 218 -9.64 19.72 -1.55
CA PRO A 218 -10.30 20.66 -2.45
C PRO A 218 -11.78 20.33 -2.64
N GLU A 219 -12.61 21.36 -2.82
CA GLU A 219 -14.05 21.20 -3.02
C GLU A 219 -14.39 20.27 -4.21
N GLY A 220 -13.60 20.33 -5.29
CA GLY A 220 -13.75 19.43 -6.43
C GLY A 220 -13.59 17.96 -6.06
N THR A 221 -12.55 17.63 -5.28
CA THR A 221 -12.30 16.26 -4.79
C THR A 221 -13.44 15.78 -3.88
N ARG A 222 -13.90 16.63 -2.95
CA ARG A 222 -15.02 16.27 -2.07
C ARG A 222 -16.32 16.01 -2.84
N LYS A 223 -16.59 16.81 -3.88
CA LYS A 223 -17.74 16.60 -4.78
C LYS A 223 -17.61 15.30 -5.57
N TRP A 224 -16.44 15.03 -6.13
CA TRP A 224 -16.14 13.77 -6.84
C TRP A 224 -16.32 12.56 -5.91
N ALA A 225 -15.83 12.64 -4.67
CA ALA A 225 -15.98 11.60 -3.66
C ALA A 225 -17.42 11.43 -3.13
N GLY A 226 -18.38 12.18 -3.68
CA GLY A 226 -19.79 12.04 -3.37
C GLY A 226 -20.21 12.66 -2.03
N GLY A 227 -19.46 13.66 -1.55
CA GLY A 227 -19.84 14.47 -0.38
C GLY A 227 -18.76 14.55 0.70
N ASP A 228 -19.05 15.31 1.76
CA ASP A 228 -18.20 15.42 2.94
C ASP A 228 -18.26 14.12 3.77
N THR A 229 -17.11 13.69 4.29
CA THR A 229 -17.01 12.49 5.13
C THR A 229 -17.47 12.77 6.56
N ASP A 230 -18.41 11.98 7.07
CA ASP A 230 -18.80 11.98 8.49
C ASP A 230 -18.06 10.89 9.28
N TYR A 231 -16.91 11.24 9.85
CA TYR A 231 -16.11 10.30 10.64
C TYR A 231 -16.86 9.71 11.86
N ASN A 232 -17.95 10.32 12.34
CA ASN A 232 -18.74 9.76 13.45
C ASN A 232 -19.64 8.59 13.00
N ALA A 233 -19.92 8.49 11.70
CA ALA A 233 -20.68 7.38 11.12
C ALA A 233 -19.80 6.19 10.72
N GLY A 234 -18.47 6.33 10.83
CA GLY A 234 -17.51 5.25 10.65
C GLY A 234 -17.42 4.30 11.86
N PRO A 235 -16.39 3.45 11.95
CA PRO A 235 -15.29 3.33 10.99
C PRO A 235 -15.75 2.78 9.62
N TYR A 236 -15.04 3.17 8.57
CA TYR A 236 -15.26 2.69 7.21
C TYR A 236 -14.17 1.70 6.83
N GLU A 237 -14.56 0.56 6.25
CA GLU A 237 -13.68 -0.59 6.10
C GLU A 237 -13.66 -1.07 4.64
N MET A 238 -12.47 -1.07 4.04
CA MET A 238 -12.19 -1.72 2.77
C MET A 238 -11.59 -3.09 3.07
N HIS A 239 -12.05 -4.12 2.37
CA HIS A 239 -11.54 -5.47 2.52
C HIS A 239 -10.97 -6.03 1.21
N VAL A 240 -9.79 -6.63 1.29
CA VAL A 240 -9.14 -7.32 0.16
C VAL A 240 -8.86 -8.76 0.55
N LYS A 241 -9.48 -9.70 -0.17
CA LYS A 241 -9.35 -11.14 0.13
C LYS A 241 -8.13 -11.76 -0.52
N SER A 242 -7.84 -11.38 -1.76
CA SER A 242 -6.71 -11.92 -2.51
C SER A 242 -6.30 -11.01 -3.64
N VAL A 243 -5.02 -11.14 -4.04
CA VAL A 243 -4.46 -10.51 -5.23
C VAL A 243 -3.74 -11.57 -6.05
N PHE A 244 -4.04 -11.69 -7.33
CA PHE A 244 -3.16 -12.34 -8.30
C PHE A 244 -2.40 -11.26 -9.06
N VAL A 245 -1.08 -11.40 -9.14
CA VAL A 245 -0.23 -10.52 -9.94
C VAL A 245 0.58 -11.38 -10.90
N GLU A 246 0.51 -11.10 -12.18
CA GLU A 246 1.36 -11.68 -13.21
C GLU A 246 2.16 -10.56 -13.86
N ASP A 247 3.48 -10.65 -13.76
CA ASP A 247 4.40 -9.84 -14.55
C ASP A 247 4.63 -10.54 -15.89
N TYR A 248 4.35 -9.85 -17.00
CA TYR A 248 4.64 -10.39 -18.33
C TYR A 248 6.13 -10.37 -18.67
N SER A 249 6.95 -9.72 -17.83
CA SER A 249 8.41 -9.81 -17.85
C SER A 249 8.93 -11.01 -17.04
N SER A 250 10.23 -11.32 -17.19
CA SER A 250 10.94 -12.32 -16.37
C SER A 250 12.28 -11.79 -15.83
N GLY A 251 12.41 -10.47 -15.77
CA GLY A 251 13.63 -9.82 -15.29
C GLY A 251 13.73 -9.79 -13.77
N LYS A 252 14.91 -9.40 -13.28
CA LYS A 252 15.12 -9.09 -11.85
C LYS A 252 14.77 -7.65 -11.49
N GLU A 253 14.98 -6.73 -12.43
CA GLU A 253 14.89 -5.28 -12.23
C GLU A 253 14.58 -4.61 -13.59
N TYR A 254 13.97 -3.43 -13.56
CA TYR A 254 13.73 -2.59 -14.72
C TYR A 254 14.60 -1.34 -14.64
N LYS A 255 15.27 -1.02 -15.74
CA LYS A 255 16.09 0.18 -15.86
C LYS A 255 15.47 1.10 -16.92
N PHE A 256 15.32 2.37 -16.58
CA PHE A 256 15.06 3.40 -17.56
C PHE A 256 16.33 3.62 -18.38
N GLY A 257 16.29 3.24 -19.67
CA GLY A 257 17.39 3.41 -20.61
C GLY A 257 17.58 4.86 -21.06
N ASP A 258 16.53 5.68 -20.95
CA ASP A 258 16.54 7.12 -21.17
C ASP A 258 15.44 7.82 -20.36
N ASN A 259 15.31 9.14 -20.53
CA ASN A 259 14.34 9.99 -19.82
C ASN A 259 13.00 10.18 -20.56
N SER A 260 12.72 9.39 -21.60
CA SER A 260 11.50 9.55 -22.41
C SER A 260 10.23 9.08 -21.69
N GLY A 261 10.36 8.13 -20.75
CA GLY A 261 9.23 7.46 -20.13
C GLY A 261 8.37 6.69 -21.15
N SER A 262 9.01 6.13 -22.18
CA SER A 262 8.35 5.30 -23.20
C SER A 262 8.55 3.83 -22.88
N TRP A 263 7.63 2.99 -23.38
CA TRP A 263 7.73 1.54 -23.18
C TRP A 263 9.06 0.97 -23.70
N ASP A 264 9.51 1.45 -24.86
CA ASP A 264 10.71 0.95 -25.52
C ASP A 264 12.02 1.41 -24.87
N SER A 265 11.97 2.39 -23.96
CA SER A 265 13.15 2.78 -23.20
C SER A 265 13.40 1.92 -21.97
N ILE A 266 12.47 1.03 -21.60
CA ILE A 266 12.61 0.17 -20.43
C ILE A 266 13.48 -1.05 -20.75
N GLU A 267 14.64 -1.12 -20.12
CA GLU A 267 15.55 -2.26 -20.17
C GLU A 267 15.18 -3.27 -19.06
N VAL A 268 14.76 -4.47 -19.45
CA VAL A 268 14.52 -5.58 -18.52
C VAL A 268 15.86 -6.27 -18.21
N ILE A 269 16.35 -6.11 -16.98
CA ILE A 269 17.62 -6.72 -16.56
C ILE A 269 17.37 -8.19 -16.22
N SER A 270 18.14 -9.10 -16.82
CA SER A 270 17.99 -10.54 -16.62
C SER A 270 18.47 -11.01 -15.24
N GLY A 271 17.86 -12.11 -14.77
CA GLY A 271 18.19 -12.77 -13.50
C GLY A 271 16.95 -13.03 -12.66
N ASN A 272 17.13 -13.68 -11.51
CA ASN A 272 16.04 -13.88 -10.55
C ASN A 272 15.80 -12.60 -9.77
N SER A 273 14.55 -12.13 -9.74
CA SER A 273 14.15 -10.98 -8.93
C SER A 273 14.26 -11.28 -7.44
N THR A 274 14.42 -10.21 -6.65
CA THR A 274 14.35 -10.28 -5.19
C THR A 274 12.99 -10.79 -4.72
N ALA A 275 11.92 -10.42 -5.42
CA ALA A 275 10.57 -10.92 -5.17
C ALA A 275 10.45 -12.43 -5.41
N LEU A 276 10.94 -12.94 -6.54
CA LEU A 276 10.94 -14.37 -6.85
C LEU A 276 11.75 -15.17 -5.83
N ASN A 277 12.89 -14.63 -5.39
CA ASN A 277 13.66 -15.27 -4.33
C ASN A 277 12.85 -15.32 -3.02
N ALA A 278 12.23 -14.21 -2.61
CA ALA A 278 11.39 -14.15 -1.41
C ALA A 278 10.13 -15.03 -1.46
N ILE A 279 9.57 -15.26 -2.66
CA ILE A 279 8.45 -16.19 -2.89
C ILE A 279 8.89 -17.65 -2.71
N ASN A 280 10.10 -17.98 -3.17
CA ASN A 280 10.65 -19.35 -3.11
C ASN A 280 11.36 -19.67 -1.79
N GLU A 281 11.57 -18.67 -0.93
CA GLU A 281 12.05 -18.91 0.42
C GLU A 281 11.03 -19.80 1.15
N PRO A 282 11.49 -20.84 1.87
CA PRO A 282 10.60 -21.58 2.74
C PRO A 282 9.94 -20.59 3.70
N PRO A 283 8.65 -20.78 4.06
CA PRO A 283 7.98 -19.90 5.02
C PRO A 283 8.91 -19.74 6.23
N GLU A 284 9.25 -18.51 6.61
CA GLU A 284 9.95 -18.27 7.87
C GLU A 284 9.21 -19.10 8.92
N GLU A 285 9.90 -20.06 9.55
CA GLU A 285 9.33 -20.78 10.69
C GLU A 285 8.81 -19.69 11.62
N ALA A 286 7.48 -19.55 11.71
CA ALA A 286 6.83 -18.51 12.49
C ALA A 286 7.63 -18.35 13.77
N GLU A 287 8.25 -17.18 13.99
CA GLU A 287 9.22 -17.00 15.06
C GLU A 287 8.68 -17.67 16.32
N LYS A 288 9.24 -18.83 16.67
CA LYS A 288 8.72 -19.64 17.78
C LYS A 288 8.59 -18.69 18.96
N SER A 289 7.41 -18.63 19.56
CA SER A 289 7.19 -17.81 20.75
C SER A 289 8.26 -18.14 21.79
N THR A 290 8.55 -17.23 22.73
CA THR A 290 9.54 -17.49 23.79
C THR A 290 9.23 -18.80 24.54
N SER A 291 7.94 -19.16 24.64
CA SER A 291 7.47 -20.44 25.19
C SER A 291 7.86 -21.64 24.32
N GLU A 292 7.65 -21.56 23.00
CA GLU A 292 8.03 -22.63 22.07
C GLU A 292 9.55 -22.76 21.92
N LYS A 293 10.28 -21.63 21.90
CA LYS A 293 11.76 -21.60 21.96
C LYS A 293 12.26 -22.27 23.24
N PHE A 294 11.62 -22.01 24.39
CA PHE A 294 11.96 -22.64 25.67
C PHE A 294 11.62 -24.13 25.70
N ASN A 295 10.45 -24.52 25.17
CA ASN A 295 10.02 -25.92 25.13
C ASN A 295 10.89 -26.79 24.23
N ALA A 296 11.45 -26.21 23.17
CA ALA A 296 12.39 -26.86 22.25
C ALA A 296 13.81 -27.03 22.83
N LEU A 297 14.13 -26.45 23.98
CA LEU A 297 15.44 -26.64 24.61
C LEU A 297 15.61 -28.09 25.13
N PRO A 298 16.84 -28.64 25.10
CA PRO A 298 17.14 -29.87 25.81
C PRO A 298 16.84 -29.73 27.32
N GLU A 299 16.41 -30.82 27.97
CA GLU A 299 16.06 -30.81 29.40
C GLU A 299 17.17 -30.22 30.29
N GLY A 300 18.44 -30.50 30.00
CA GLY A 300 19.56 -29.92 30.73
C GLY A 300 19.64 -28.39 30.64
N ALA A 301 19.28 -27.80 29.50
CA ALA A 301 19.25 -26.35 29.32
C ALA A 301 18.06 -25.71 30.07
N LYS A 302 16.89 -26.36 30.07
CA LYS A 302 15.73 -25.92 30.86
C LYS A 302 16.05 -25.90 32.35
N VAL A 303 16.65 -26.98 32.87
CA VAL A 303 17.09 -27.09 34.27
C VAL A 303 18.08 -25.98 34.63
N GLY A 304 19.04 -25.68 33.75
CA GLY A 304 19.98 -24.57 33.94
C GLY A 304 19.31 -23.20 34.08
N ILE A 305 18.30 -22.92 33.24
CA ILE A 305 17.53 -21.67 33.30
C ILE A 305 16.69 -21.59 34.58
N TYR A 306 16.04 -22.68 35.01
CA TYR A 306 15.29 -22.71 36.27
C TYR A 306 16.18 -22.47 37.48
N ILE A 307 17.35 -23.09 37.54
CA ILE A 307 18.30 -22.88 38.64
C ILE A 307 18.82 -21.43 38.63
N GLY A 308 19.23 -20.92 37.46
CA GLY A 308 19.74 -19.55 37.34
C GLY A 308 18.71 -18.48 37.76
N SER A 309 17.47 -18.63 37.31
CA SER A 309 16.38 -17.72 37.69
C SER A 309 16.01 -17.83 39.17
N GLY A 310 16.00 -19.04 39.74
CA GLY A 310 15.79 -19.26 41.17
C GLY A 310 16.86 -18.60 42.05
N VAL A 311 18.14 -18.74 41.66
CA VAL A 311 19.27 -18.10 42.37
C VAL A 311 19.18 -16.58 42.29
N ALA A 312 18.87 -16.02 41.13
CA ALA A 312 18.70 -14.58 40.95
C ALA A 312 17.52 -14.04 41.79
N GLY A 313 16.38 -14.74 41.79
CA GLY A 313 15.22 -14.38 42.61
C GLY A 313 15.53 -14.42 44.10
N PHE A 314 16.23 -15.46 44.57
CA PHE A 314 16.65 -15.56 45.97
C PHE A 314 17.63 -14.44 46.37
N ALA A 315 18.59 -14.11 45.50
CA ALA A 315 19.53 -13.02 45.75
C ALA A 315 18.82 -11.66 45.87
N LEU A 316 17.81 -11.40 45.03
CA LEU A 316 17.00 -10.18 45.11
C LEU A 316 16.17 -10.12 46.40
N ILE A 317 15.56 -11.23 46.81
CA ILE A 317 14.80 -11.31 48.07
C ILE A 317 15.74 -11.10 49.27
N ALA A 318 16.91 -11.73 49.26
CA ALA A 318 17.91 -11.58 50.32
C ALA A 318 18.43 -10.14 50.40
N ALA A 319 18.69 -9.48 49.26
CA ALA A 319 19.10 -8.08 49.21
C ALA A 319 18.01 -7.16 49.75
N ALA A 320 16.74 -7.41 49.39
CA ALA A 320 15.61 -6.65 49.92
C ALA A 320 15.43 -6.85 51.43
N ALA A 321 15.54 -8.08 51.93
CA ALA A 321 15.46 -8.38 53.36
C ALA A 321 16.60 -7.72 54.15
N PHE A 322 17.82 -7.76 53.61
CA PHE A 322 18.98 -7.09 54.20
C PHE A 322 18.80 -5.57 54.24
N TYR A 323 18.27 -4.97 53.17
CA TYR A 323 17.96 -3.56 53.11
C TYR A 323 16.93 -3.15 54.17
N ILE A 324 15.84 -3.91 54.31
CA ILE A 324 14.79 -3.67 55.31
C ILE A 324 15.36 -3.81 56.73
N TRP A 325 16.16 -4.85 56.99
CA TRP A 325 16.81 -5.05 58.29
C TRP A 325 17.73 -3.88 58.65
N ARG A 326 18.55 -3.42 57.69
CA ARG A 326 19.46 -2.30 57.89
C ARG A 326 18.70 -1.01 58.22
N GLN A 327 17.63 -0.69 57.49
CA GLN A 327 16.80 0.49 57.80
C GLN A 327 16.17 0.40 59.20
N ARG A 328 15.65 -0.76 59.60
CA ARG A 328 15.10 -0.96 60.95
C ARG A 328 16.15 -0.79 62.05
N SER A 329 17.38 -1.28 61.83
CA SER A 329 18.46 -1.13 62.80
C SER A 329 18.93 0.32 62.97
N GLN A 330 18.85 1.14 61.90
CA GLN A 330 19.15 2.57 61.96
C GLN A 330 18.06 3.33 62.73
N GLY A 331 16.79 3.03 62.47
CA GLY A 331 15.68 3.64 63.21
C GLY A 331 15.68 3.34 64.72
N ILE A 332 16.15 2.16 65.15
CA ILE A 332 16.28 1.82 66.58
C ILE A 332 17.45 2.58 67.25
N ARG A 333 18.48 2.99 66.50
CA ARG A 333 19.61 3.77 67.04
C ARG A 333 19.32 5.26 67.17
N GLU A 334 18.25 5.74 66.53
CA GLU A 334 17.81 7.14 66.55
C GLU A 334 16.67 7.39 67.57
N ALA A 335 16.14 6.33 68.19
CA ALA A 335 15.13 6.37 69.26
C ALA A 335 15.77 6.18 70.64
#